data_AF-A0A178EWX2-F1
#
_entry.id   AF-A0A178EWX2-F1
#
_cell.length_a   1.000
_cell.length_b   1.000
_cell.length_c   1.000
_cell.angle_alpha   90.00
_cell.angle_beta   90.00
_cell.angle_gamma   90.00
#
_symmetry.space_group_name_H-M   'P 1'
#
loop_
_entity.id
_entity.type
_entity.pdbx_description
1 polymer ?
#
loop_
_entity_poly.entity_id
_entity_poly.type
_entity_poly.pdbx_seq_one_letter_code
_entity_poly.pdbx_strand_id
1 'polypeptide(L)'
;MQLPPVSVIASWPKPNYDNPPEVHGPAIIIMTAIFMPLMLAIIGIRIFTRIRILRSFGWDDIFIIAAALPTLGCGIITTTAAITLGWNRHIYDVPIWQLILGLRLTMLLECLFATGCTLTKLSLLFFTRKIMKGSGSPALQWTVVINIWIVAVELIIFILVVVPVSLYWTLSILPQNCVNESAHLLASGAINTATDIIVIVLPIPSVMSLSLPTRQRIILILLFGAGFGVCIAGGVRAYYTYRLNIAHDKTWEAYYLWISGTVELYVGVIGASLASLRPFFARYFPSIFGNQRERASYAFASTIARRYGFRRSSRGKPKPRKVKEVSEATTVTMNCDYDFDLGYLRTQKSEMGPVATGSRDGAVEESSVGMPPAETATWTAATGAVEQ
;
A
#
# COMPACT_ATOMS: atom_id res chain seq x y z
N MET A 1 22.86 -12.55 20.74
CA MET A 1 23.95 -11.56 20.50
C MET A 1 25.27 -12.04 21.11
N GLN A 2 26.33 -12.15 20.31
CA GLN A 2 27.69 -12.47 20.82
C GLN A 2 28.33 -11.21 21.39
N LEU A 3 28.89 -11.29 22.61
CA LEU A 3 29.63 -10.19 23.21
C LEU A 3 30.96 -9.96 22.45
N PRO A 4 31.42 -8.71 22.31
CA PRO A 4 32.72 -8.45 21.70
C PRO A 4 33.86 -9.11 22.50
N PRO A 5 35.00 -9.41 21.87
CA PRO A 5 36.13 -10.03 22.54
C PRO A 5 36.61 -9.17 23.72
N VAL A 6 37.11 -9.82 24.77
CA VAL A 6 37.47 -9.16 26.04
C VAL A 6 38.51 -8.05 25.86
N SER A 7 39.40 -8.18 24.87
CA SER A 7 40.37 -7.13 24.50
C SER A 7 39.72 -5.83 24.03
N VAL A 8 38.59 -5.92 23.31
CA VAL A 8 37.83 -4.76 22.84
C VAL A 8 37.07 -4.13 24.00
N ILE A 9 36.44 -4.94 24.86
CA ILE A 9 35.75 -4.43 26.06
C ILE A 9 36.73 -3.70 26.98
N ALA A 10 37.95 -4.23 27.15
CA ALA A 10 38.99 -3.61 27.96
C ALA A 10 39.53 -2.30 27.38
N SER A 11 39.35 -2.07 26.07
CA SER A 11 39.76 -0.82 25.41
C SER A 11 38.75 0.32 25.56
N TRP A 12 37.55 0.05 26.08
CA TRP A 12 36.50 1.05 26.22
C TRP A 12 36.76 2.02 27.37
N PRO A 13 36.29 3.28 27.24
CA PRO A 13 36.35 4.24 28.34
C PRO A 13 35.48 3.77 29.52
N LYS A 14 35.73 4.35 30.70
CA LYS A 14 34.92 4.04 31.89
C LYS A 14 33.45 4.41 31.64
N PRO A 15 32.50 3.47 31.87
CA PRO A 15 31.06 3.72 31.72
C PRO A 15 30.59 4.95 32.50
N ASN A 16 29.82 5.81 31.84
CA ASN A 16 29.11 6.91 32.48
C ASN A 16 27.61 6.82 32.19
N TYR A 17 26.88 6.21 33.14
CA TYR A 17 25.46 5.95 33.00
C TYR A 17 24.57 7.19 33.18
N ASP A 18 25.05 8.21 33.89
CA ASP A 18 24.23 9.37 34.25
C ASP A 18 24.29 10.46 33.17
N ASN A 19 25.51 10.87 32.78
CA ASN A 19 25.75 11.96 31.82
C ASN A 19 26.86 11.59 30.82
N PRO A 20 26.57 10.70 29.86
CA PRO A 20 27.55 10.33 28.84
C PRO A 20 27.97 11.56 28.01
N PRO A 21 29.25 11.66 27.65
CA PRO A 21 29.80 12.82 26.93
C PRO A 21 29.29 12.91 25.48
N GLU A 22 28.98 11.76 24.86
CA GLU A 22 28.53 11.66 23.48
C GLU A 22 27.19 10.92 23.43
N VAL A 23 26.17 11.58 22.87
CA VAL A 23 24.82 11.06 22.73
C VAL A 23 24.27 11.48 21.37
N HIS A 24 23.59 10.56 20.69
CA HIS A 24 22.88 10.90 19.46
C HIS A 24 21.78 11.93 19.73
N GLY A 25 21.64 12.89 18.80
CA GLY A 25 20.62 13.94 18.88
C GLY A 25 19.18 13.42 18.79
N PRO A 26 18.18 14.33 18.85
CA PRO A 26 16.76 13.99 18.86
C PRO A 26 16.20 13.61 17.48
N ALA A 27 17.04 13.11 16.55
CA ALA A 27 16.66 12.89 15.16
C ALA A 27 15.49 11.90 14.99
N ILE A 28 15.50 10.78 15.73
CA ILE A 28 14.38 9.81 15.74
C ILE A 28 13.05 10.50 16.12
N ILE A 29 13.08 11.37 17.13
CA ILE A 29 11.88 12.05 17.64
C ILE A 29 11.33 13.01 16.59
N ILE A 30 12.21 13.83 16.00
CA ILE A 30 11.84 14.82 14.98
C ILE A 30 11.26 14.12 13.74
N MET A 31 11.92 13.06 13.28
CA MET A 31 11.47 12.29 12.11
C MET A 31 10.10 11.65 12.37
N THR A 32 9.93 10.96 13.50
CA THR A 32 8.64 10.35 13.85
C THR A 32 7.54 11.40 13.97
N ALA A 33 7.81 12.54 14.61
CA ALA A 33 6.85 13.63 14.77
C ALA A 33 6.37 14.24 13.44
N ILE A 34 7.20 14.19 12.38
CA ILE A 34 6.84 14.70 11.04
C ILE A 34 6.17 13.62 10.20
N PHE A 35 6.79 12.44 10.08
CA PHE A 35 6.35 11.40 9.15
C PHE A 35 5.11 10.64 9.64
N MET A 36 4.94 10.46 10.95
CA MET A 36 3.79 9.75 11.50
C MET A 36 2.44 10.46 11.20
N PRO A 37 2.25 11.76 11.52
CA PRO A 37 1.00 12.43 11.17
C PRO A 37 0.82 12.57 9.66
N LEU A 38 1.90 12.77 8.90
CA LEU A 38 1.85 12.82 7.44
C LEU A 38 1.34 11.50 6.85
N MET A 39 1.88 10.36 7.31
CA MET A 39 1.45 9.03 6.89
C MET A 39 -0.03 8.80 7.20
N LEU A 40 -0.47 9.12 8.43
CA LEU A 40 -1.88 9.00 8.83
C LEU A 40 -2.81 9.87 7.99
N ALA A 41 -2.42 11.11 7.71
CA ALA A 41 -3.19 12.02 6.86
C ALA A 41 -3.35 11.46 5.44
N ILE A 42 -2.26 10.96 4.84
CA ILE A 42 -2.29 10.40 3.48
C ILE A 42 -3.13 9.12 3.41
N ILE A 43 -3.04 8.23 4.41
CA ILE A 43 -3.93 7.06 4.51
C ILE A 43 -5.39 7.50 4.66
N GLY A 44 -5.67 8.51 5.48
CA GLY A 44 -7.02 9.05 5.64
C GLY A 44 -7.61 9.56 4.31
N ILE A 45 -6.82 10.31 3.54
CA ILE A 45 -7.22 10.77 2.19
C ILE A 45 -7.45 9.58 1.26
N ARG A 46 -6.60 8.54 1.33
CA ARG A 46 -6.77 7.31 0.54
C ARG A 46 -8.08 6.61 0.87
N ILE A 47 -8.37 6.36 2.14
CA ILE A 47 -9.61 5.70 2.58
C ILE A 47 -10.82 6.53 2.15
N PHE A 48 -10.80 7.85 2.37
CA PHE A 48 -11.86 8.74 1.92
C PHE A 48 -12.10 8.65 0.41
N THR A 49 -11.03 8.65 -0.38
CA THR A 49 -11.09 8.51 -1.85
C THR A 49 -11.72 7.18 -2.25
N ARG A 50 -11.32 6.07 -1.61
CA ARG A 50 -11.80 4.73 -1.95
C ARG A 50 -13.27 4.52 -1.61
N ILE A 51 -13.70 5.01 -0.45
CA ILE A 51 -15.08 4.85 0.03
C ILE A 51 -16.02 5.83 -0.66
N ARG A 52 -15.67 7.12 -0.74
CA ARG A 52 -16.60 8.18 -1.15
C ARG A 52 -16.52 8.53 -2.63
N ILE A 53 -15.32 8.51 -3.23
CA ILE A 53 -15.12 8.93 -4.63
C ILE A 53 -15.24 7.73 -5.56
N LEU A 54 -14.50 6.67 -5.28
CA LEU A 54 -14.43 5.48 -6.14
C LEU A 54 -15.46 4.41 -5.78
N ARG A 55 -16.02 4.44 -4.57
CA ARG A 55 -16.96 3.44 -4.03
C ARG A 55 -16.50 1.99 -4.25
N SER A 56 -15.19 1.78 -4.21
CA SER A 56 -14.55 0.49 -4.50
C SER A 56 -13.42 0.29 -3.49
N PHE A 57 -13.74 -0.44 -2.43
CA PHE A 57 -12.79 -0.85 -1.39
C PHE A 57 -12.20 -2.21 -1.78
N GLY A 58 -10.88 -2.31 -1.83
CA GLY A 58 -10.18 -3.52 -2.27
C GLY A 58 -9.29 -4.12 -1.20
N TRP A 59 -8.76 -5.31 -1.48
CA TRP A 59 -7.71 -5.94 -0.67
C TRP A 59 -6.48 -5.05 -0.53
N ASP A 60 -6.16 -4.24 -1.55
CA ASP A 60 -5.07 -3.26 -1.47
C ASP A 60 -5.25 -2.25 -0.33
N ASP A 61 -6.49 -1.87 -0.03
CA ASP A 61 -6.79 -0.92 1.05
C ASP A 61 -6.77 -1.59 2.43
N ILE A 62 -7.13 -2.88 2.52
CA ILE A 62 -7.01 -3.64 3.78
C ILE A 62 -5.54 -3.79 4.16
N PHE A 63 -4.69 -4.20 3.21
CA PHE A 63 -3.27 -4.41 3.48
C PHE A 63 -2.54 -3.12 3.87
N ILE A 64 -2.88 -1.97 3.29
CA ILE A 64 -2.22 -0.70 3.67
C ILE A 64 -2.64 -0.23 5.07
N ILE A 65 -3.90 -0.44 5.46
CA ILE A 65 -4.37 -0.15 6.82
C ILE A 65 -3.70 -1.11 7.81
N ALA A 66 -3.60 -2.39 7.46
CA ALA A 66 -2.88 -3.36 8.26
C ALA A 66 -1.40 -3.02 8.39
N ALA A 67 -0.74 -2.51 7.33
CA ALA A 67 0.66 -2.06 7.34
C ALA A 67 0.89 -0.82 8.20
N ALA A 68 -0.13 0.02 8.39
CA ALA A 68 -0.03 1.20 9.23
C ALA A 68 0.22 0.83 10.70
N LEU A 69 -0.40 -0.25 11.20
CA LEU A 69 -0.24 -0.68 12.59
C LEU A 69 1.21 -0.98 12.99
N PRO A 70 1.96 -1.87 12.30
CA PRO A 70 3.35 -2.12 12.63
C PRO A 70 4.24 -0.90 12.38
N THR A 71 3.92 -0.06 11.38
CA THR A 71 4.64 1.19 11.12
C THR A 71 4.51 2.18 12.28
N LEU A 72 3.30 2.34 12.83
CA LEU A 72 3.06 3.15 14.03
C LEU A 72 3.78 2.55 15.24
N GLY A 73 3.72 1.23 15.40
CA GLY A 73 4.45 0.50 16.45
C GLY A 73 5.95 0.79 16.43
N CYS A 74 6.59 0.68 15.26
CA CYS A 74 8.01 1.00 15.08
C CYS A 74 8.34 2.42 15.50
N GLY A 75 7.58 3.42 15.04
CA GLY A 75 7.82 4.82 15.39
C GLY A 75 7.67 5.11 16.89
N ILE A 76 6.66 4.54 17.54
CA ILE A 76 6.41 4.73 18.98
C ILE A 76 7.49 4.03 19.80
N ILE A 77 7.84 2.79 19.47
CA ILE A 77 8.85 2.01 20.20
C ILE A 77 10.23 2.66 20.09
N THR A 78 10.66 3.04 18.88
CA THR A 78 11.97 3.69 18.66
C THR A 78 12.06 5.03 19.40
N THR A 79 11.00 5.83 19.38
CA THR A 79 10.93 7.12 20.08
C THR A 79 10.97 6.92 21.60
N THR A 80 10.20 5.95 22.12
CA THR A 80 10.18 5.64 23.56
C THR A 80 11.54 5.12 24.01
N ALA A 81 12.14 4.20 23.25
CA ALA A 81 13.45 3.63 23.55
C ALA A 81 14.57 4.69 23.56
N ALA A 82 14.53 5.65 22.63
CA ALA A 82 15.49 6.75 22.62
C ALA A 82 15.38 7.66 23.85
N ILE A 83 14.16 7.90 24.37
CA ILE A 83 13.92 8.81 25.49
C ILE A 83 14.13 8.12 26.84
N THR A 84 13.58 6.91 27.04
CA THR A 84 13.50 6.27 28.36
C THR A 84 14.60 5.24 28.59
N LEU A 85 15.10 4.60 27.54
CA LEU A 85 16.08 3.51 27.64
C LEU A 85 17.50 3.94 27.27
N GLY A 86 17.71 5.20 26.89
CA GLY A 86 19.03 5.70 26.53
C GLY A 86 19.63 5.02 25.30
N TRP A 87 18.79 4.52 24.38
CA TRP A 87 19.21 3.85 23.12
C TRP A 87 19.82 4.79 22.07
N ASN A 88 20.26 5.96 22.50
CA ASN A 88 21.01 6.97 21.78
C ASN A 88 22.47 7.08 22.28
N ARG A 89 22.91 6.15 23.13
CA ARG A 89 24.23 6.13 23.77
C ARG A 89 25.08 4.96 23.26
N HIS A 90 26.38 5.04 23.52
CA HIS A 90 27.32 3.94 23.26
C HIS A 90 27.01 2.72 24.14
N ILE A 91 27.39 1.52 23.66
CA ILE A 91 27.13 0.27 24.38
C ILE A 91 27.69 0.25 25.82
N TYR A 92 28.82 0.91 26.07
CA TYR A 92 29.45 0.96 27.39
C TYR A 92 28.77 1.93 28.36
N ASP A 93 27.96 2.88 27.87
CA ASP A 93 27.21 3.84 28.70
C ASP A 93 25.77 3.38 29.01
N VAL A 94 25.44 2.14 28.62
CA VAL A 94 24.12 1.53 28.84
C VAL A 94 24.25 0.42 29.89
N PRO A 95 23.47 0.46 30.99
CA PRO A 95 23.50 -0.59 32.00
C PRO A 95 22.98 -1.91 31.43
N ILE A 96 23.55 -3.03 31.88
CA ILE A 96 23.28 -4.39 31.35
C ILE A 96 21.79 -4.75 31.37
N TRP A 97 21.04 -4.31 32.39
CA TRP A 97 19.59 -4.57 32.43
C TRP A 97 18.82 -3.86 31.31
N GLN A 98 19.20 -2.62 30.97
CA GLN A 98 18.61 -1.90 29.84
C GLN A 98 19.05 -2.49 28.50
N LEU A 99 20.25 -3.07 28.43
CA LEU A 99 20.73 -3.77 27.24
C LEU A 99 19.86 -5.00 26.92
N ILE A 100 19.53 -5.83 27.92
CA ILE A 100 18.67 -7.01 27.72
C ILE A 100 17.25 -6.61 27.28
N LEU A 101 16.69 -5.58 27.90
CA LEU A 101 15.39 -5.03 27.48
C LEU A 101 15.46 -4.48 26.06
N GLY A 102 16.55 -3.79 25.72
CA GLY A 102 16.83 -3.26 24.39
C GLY A 102 16.86 -4.35 23.32
N LEU A 103 17.53 -5.47 23.58
CA LEU A 103 17.56 -6.62 22.65
C LEU A 103 16.16 -7.19 22.38
N ARG A 104 15.31 -7.27 23.41
CA ARG A 104 13.90 -7.69 23.24
C ARG A 104 13.12 -6.71 22.35
N LEU A 105 13.37 -5.40 22.50
CA LEU A 105 12.76 -4.38 21.67
C LEU A 105 13.30 -4.42 20.23
N THR A 106 14.59 -4.67 20.03
CA THR A 106 15.18 -4.85 18.69
C THR A 106 14.49 -5.99 17.94
N MET A 107 14.31 -7.14 18.58
CA MET A 107 13.58 -8.28 17.98
C MET A 107 12.15 -7.90 17.60
N LEU A 108 11.44 -7.18 18.49
CA LEU A 108 10.09 -6.71 18.21
C LEU A 108 10.07 -5.74 17.03
N LEU A 109 11.02 -4.81 16.96
CA LEU A 109 11.16 -3.86 15.84
C LEU A 109 11.45 -4.57 14.53
N GLU A 110 12.28 -5.61 14.52
CA GLU A 110 12.55 -6.42 13.34
C GLU A 110 11.29 -7.13 12.82
N CYS A 111 10.49 -7.71 13.72
CA CYS A 111 9.19 -8.32 13.38
C CYS A 111 8.19 -7.29 12.84
N LEU A 112 8.07 -6.14 13.49
CA LEU A 112 7.19 -5.05 13.03
C LEU A 112 7.66 -4.49 11.69
N PHE A 113 8.96 -4.35 11.49
CA PHE A 113 9.52 -3.91 10.22
C PHE A 113 9.21 -4.89 9.10
N ALA A 114 9.52 -6.19 9.29
CA ALA A 114 9.26 -7.22 8.29
C ALA A 114 7.76 -7.31 7.93
N THR A 115 6.87 -7.27 8.93
CA THR A 115 5.42 -7.26 8.70
C THR A 115 4.94 -5.97 8.01
N GLY A 116 5.45 -4.80 8.39
CA GLY A 116 5.10 -3.53 7.76
C GLY A 116 5.51 -3.46 6.29
N CYS A 117 6.74 -3.85 5.96
CA CYS A 117 7.24 -3.89 4.58
C CYS A 117 6.44 -4.86 3.71
N THR A 118 6.21 -6.09 4.20
CA THR A 118 5.49 -7.12 3.46
C THR A 118 4.03 -6.73 3.21
N LEU A 119 3.32 -6.21 4.20
CA LEU A 119 1.95 -5.71 4.02
C LEU A 119 1.88 -4.53 3.03
N THR A 120 2.86 -3.62 3.06
CA THR A 120 2.95 -2.51 2.11
C THR A 120 3.17 -3.02 0.68
N LYS A 121 4.09 -3.97 0.49
CA LYS A 121 4.34 -4.64 -0.79
C LYS A 121 3.12 -5.36 -1.32
N LEU A 122 2.41 -6.10 -0.46
CA LEU A 122 1.16 -6.77 -0.81
C LEU A 122 0.11 -5.75 -1.28
N SER A 123 -0.07 -4.63 -0.57
CA SER A 123 -0.97 -3.56 -1.01
C SER A 123 -0.64 -3.07 -2.44
N LEU A 124 0.65 -2.79 -2.72
CA LEU A 124 1.12 -2.38 -4.04
C LEU A 124 0.89 -3.45 -5.12
N LEU A 125 1.15 -4.71 -4.81
CA LEU A 125 0.97 -5.83 -5.75
C LEU A 125 -0.51 -6.06 -6.07
N PHE A 126 -1.40 -6.00 -5.07
CA PHE A 126 -2.85 -6.09 -5.28
C PHE A 126 -3.38 -4.90 -6.07
N PHE A 127 -2.88 -3.69 -5.79
CA PHE A 127 -3.20 -2.50 -6.56
C PHE A 127 -2.77 -2.63 -8.03
N THR A 128 -1.54 -3.11 -8.25
CA THR A 128 -1.00 -3.32 -9.60
C THR A 128 -1.81 -4.40 -10.32
N ARG A 129 -2.13 -5.53 -9.66
CA ARG A 129 -3.01 -6.58 -10.18
C ARG A 129 -4.37 -6.02 -10.62
N LYS A 130 -4.98 -5.14 -9.82
CA LYS A 130 -6.27 -4.50 -10.15
C LYS A 130 -6.17 -3.68 -11.43
N ILE A 131 -5.08 -2.93 -11.62
CA ILE A 131 -4.84 -2.13 -12.84
C ILE A 131 -4.67 -3.02 -14.07
N MET A 132 -3.89 -4.10 -13.95
CA MET A 132 -3.53 -4.92 -15.12
C MET A 132 -4.60 -5.92 -15.54
N LYS A 133 -5.68 -6.09 -14.77
CA LYS A 133 -6.84 -6.89 -15.21
C LYS A 133 -7.36 -6.44 -16.58
N GLY A 134 -7.24 -5.16 -16.92
CA GLY A 134 -7.64 -4.61 -18.23
C GLY A 134 -6.59 -4.69 -19.35
N SER A 135 -5.34 -5.10 -19.08
CA SER A 135 -4.23 -5.00 -20.05
C SER A 135 -4.09 -6.19 -21.01
N GLY A 136 -4.89 -7.26 -20.83
CA GLY A 136 -4.95 -8.41 -21.74
C GLY A 136 -3.70 -9.32 -21.80
N SER A 137 -2.62 -9.04 -21.07
CA SER A 137 -1.39 -9.86 -21.07
C SER A 137 -1.38 -10.88 -19.93
N PRO A 138 -1.63 -12.19 -20.19
CA PRO A 138 -1.68 -13.20 -19.14
C PRO A 138 -0.34 -13.40 -18.43
N ALA A 139 0.79 -13.25 -19.14
CA ALA A 139 2.13 -13.39 -18.57
C ALA A 139 2.41 -12.39 -17.44
N LEU A 140 1.96 -11.14 -17.60
CA LEU A 140 2.19 -10.09 -16.60
C LEU A 140 1.31 -10.30 -15.37
N GLN A 141 0.07 -10.77 -15.56
CA GLN A 141 -0.81 -11.13 -14.45
C GLN A 141 -0.25 -12.28 -13.62
N TRP A 142 0.30 -13.32 -14.28
CA TRP A 142 1.00 -14.42 -13.60
C TRP A 142 2.24 -13.94 -12.85
N THR A 143 3.03 -13.05 -13.44
CA THR A 143 4.21 -12.46 -12.78
C THR A 143 3.83 -11.81 -11.44
N VAL A 144 2.68 -11.16 -11.36
CA VAL A 144 2.23 -10.48 -10.13
C VAL A 144 1.76 -11.45 -9.08
N VAL A 145 1.04 -12.50 -9.50
CA VAL A 145 0.63 -13.58 -8.60
C VAL A 145 1.86 -14.26 -8.01
N ILE A 146 2.87 -14.54 -8.82
CA ILE A 146 4.15 -15.12 -8.36
C ILE A 146 4.83 -14.19 -7.35
N ASN A 147 4.90 -12.88 -7.62
CA ASN A 147 5.48 -11.92 -6.68
C ASN A 147 4.70 -11.81 -5.36
N ILE A 148 3.36 -11.92 -5.39
CA ILE A 148 2.54 -11.98 -4.16
C ILE A 148 2.95 -13.19 -3.32
N TRP A 149 3.13 -14.36 -3.93
CA TRP A 149 3.59 -15.56 -3.23
C TRP A 149 5.01 -15.41 -2.69
N ILE A 150 5.94 -14.85 -3.48
CA ILE A 150 7.33 -14.61 -3.04
C ILE A 150 7.35 -13.74 -1.79
N VAL A 151 6.65 -12.60 -1.80
CA VAL A 151 6.61 -11.67 -0.65
C VAL A 151 5.92 -12.31 0.57
N ALA A 152 4.87 -13.10 0.36
CA ALA A 152 4.21 -13.80 1.45
C ALA A 152 5.11 -14.88 2.09
N VAL A 153 5.83 -15.63 1.26
CA VAL A 153 6.78 -16.66 1.70
C VAL A 153 7.99 -16.03 2.41
N GLU A 154 8.47 -14.88 1.94
CA GLU A 154 9.54 -14.10 2.59
C GLU A 154 9.18 -13.80 4.06
N LEU A 155 7.95 -13.34 4.33
CA LEU A 155 7.47 -13.10 5.69
C LEU A 155 7.43 -14.38 6.54
N ILE A 156 6.92 -15.47 5.97
CA ILE A 156 6.81 -16.76 6.67
C ILE A 156 8.20 -17.28 7.05
N ILE A 157 9.15 -17.24 6.11
CA ILE A 157 10.55 -17.65 6.36
C ILE A 157 11.15 -16.79 7.47
N PHE A 158 10.95 -15.47 7.42
CA PHE A 158 11.44 -14.56 8.44
C PHE A 158 10.89 -14.93 9.83
N ILE A 159 9.57 -15.13 9.96
CA ILE A 159 8.94 -15.52 11.23
C ILE A 159 9.50 -16.87 11.71
N LEU A 160 9.61 -17.88 10.84
CA LEU A 160 10.13 -19.20 11.21
C LEU A 160 11.57 -19.15 11.72
N VAL A 161 12.42 -18.30 11.15
CA VAL A 161 13.81 -18.12 11.59
C VAL A 161 13.90 -17.41 12.94
N VAL A 162 12.95 -16.52 13.25
CA VAL A 162 12.90 -15.77 14.52
C VAL A 162 12.33 -16.61 15.68
N VAL A 163 11.63 -17.73 15.41
CA VAL A 163 10.84 -18.48 16.41
C VAL A 163 11.58 -19.27 17.51
N PRO A 164 12.92 -19.52 17.54
CA PRO A 164 13.59 -19.77 18.82
C PRO A 164 13.85 -18.45 19.55
N VAL A 165 12.75 -17.85 20.03
CA VAL A 165 12.70 -16.52 20.66
C VAL A 165 13.61 -16.44 21.90
N SER A 166 13.77 -17.54 22.63
CA SER A 166 14.51 -17.60 23.90
C SER A 166 16.02 -17.40 23.79
N LEU A 167 16.63 -17.73 22.66
CA LEU A 167 18.08 -17.61 22.45
C LEU A 167 18.49 -16.20 22.00
N TYR A 168 17.58 -15.44 21.40
CA TYR A 168 17.87 -14.10 20.85
C TYR A 168 18.41 -13.13 21.92
N TRP A 169 17.84 -13.15 23.12
CA TRP A 169 18.25 -12.29 24.24
C TRP A 169 19.26 -12.93 25.21
N THR A 170 19.82 -14.10 24.89
CA THR A 170 20.90 -14.69 25.72
C THR A 170 22.25 -14.10 25.34
N LEU A 171 22.95 -13.54 26.32
CA LEU A 171 24.32 -13.05 26.17
C LEU A 171 25.26 -14.25 26.34
N SER A 172 26.01 -14.59 25.29
CA SER A 172 27.01 -15.67 25.32
C SER A 172 28.38 -15.16 24.89
N ILE A 173 29.41 -15.63 25.59
CA ILE A 173 30.82 -15.39 25.27
C ILE A 173 31.31 -16.45 24.25
N LEU A 174 30.74 -17.65 24.28
CA LEU A 174 31.06 -18.76 23.38
C LEU A 174 30.18 -18.71 22.11
N PRO A 175 30.71 -19.14 20.95
CA PRO A 175 29.91 -19.27 19.73
C PRO A 175 28.80 -20.30 19.98
N GLN A 176 27.56 -19.87 19.82
CA GLN A 176 26.40 -20.76 19.87
C GLN A 176 26.20 -21.39 18.49
N ASN A 177 25.90 -22.70 18.44
CA ASN A 177 25.58 -23.44 17.21
C ASN A 177 24.18 -23.06 16.68
N CYS A 178 23.98 -21.79 16.37
CA CYS A 178 22.72 -21.23 15.87
C CYS A 178 22.93 -20.66 14.47
N VAL A 179 21.82 -20.41 13.76
CA VAL A 179 21.82 -19.67 12.48
C VAL A 179 22.56 -18.36 12.69
N ASN A 180 23.48 -18.03 11.78
CA ASN A 180 24.24 -16.80 11.86
C ASN A 180 23.29 -15.60 11.63
N GLU A 181 22.86 -14.99 12.74
CA GLU A 181 21.94 -13.86 12.79
C GLU A 181 22.38 -12.72 11.85
N SER A 182 23.66 -12.35 11.92
CA SER A 182 24.22 -11.26 11.11
C SER A 182 24.13 -11.52 9.61
N ALA A 183 24.43 -12.76 9.18
CA ALA A 183 24.32 -13.17 7.79
C ALA A 183 22.86 -13.26 7.34
N HIS A 184 21.98 -13.76 8.20
CA HIS A 184 20.55 -13.86 7.92
C HIS A 184 19.90 -12.48 7.76
N LEU A 185 20.16 -11.55 8.68
CA LEU A 185 19.64 -10.17 8.62
C LEU A 185 20.14 -9.42 7.39
N LEU A 186 21.41 -9.61 7.01
CA LEU A 186 21.97 -9.00 5.80
C LEU A 186 21.34 -9.59 4.53
N ALA A 187 21.21 -10.91 4.45
CA ALA A 187 20.57 -11.58 3.32
C ALA A 187 19.09 -11.19 3.20
N SER A 188 18.35 -11.20 4.31
CA SER A 188 16.96 -10.75 4.39
C SER A 188 16.82 -9.28 3.96
N GLY A 189 17.72 -8.41 4.43
CA GLY A 189 17.77 -7.01 4.01
C GLY A 189 17.97 -6.85 2.50
N ALA A 190 18.93 -7.58 1.92
CA ALA A 190 19.20 -7.54 0.48
C ALA A 190 18.02 -8.06 -0.35
N ILE A 191 17.39 -9.17 0.08
CA ILE A 191 16.19 -9.72 -0.57
C ILE A 191 15.05 -8.71 -0.49
N ASN A 192 14.81 -8.10 0.68
CA ASN A 192 13.77 -7.11 0.87
C ASN A 192 13.95 -5.90 -0.08
N THR A 193 15.17 -5.37 -0.19
CA THR A 193 15.46 -4.26 -1.13
C THR A 193 15.32 -4.68 -2.59
N ALA A 194 15.72 -5.91 -2.94
CA ALA A 194 15.53 -6.43 -4.29
C ALA A 194 14.04 -6.58 -4.64
N THR A 195 13.22 -7.07 -3.71
CA THR A 195 11.77 -7.20 -3.91
C THR A 195 11.08 -5.82 -3.98
N ASP A 196 11.57 -4.79 -3.28
CA ASP A 196 11.08 -3.41 -3.44
C ASP A 196 11.25 -2.92 -4.90
N ILE A 197 12.44 -3.11 -5.47
CA ILE A 197 12.74 -2.71 -6.85
C ILE A 197 11.79 -3.43 -7.83
N ILE A 198 11.60 -4.74 -7.66
CA ILE A 198 10.73 -5.54 -8.53
C ILE A 198 9.28 -5.03 -8.46
N VAL A 199 8.75 -4.80 -7.25
CA VAL A 199 7.37 -4.32 -7.05
C VAL A 199 7.15 -2.96 -7.72
N ILE A 200 8.14 -2.06 -7.66
CA ILE A 200 8.05 -0.71 -8.26
C ILE A 200 8.18 -0.74 -9.78
N VAL A 201 9.04 -1.62 -10.32
CA VAL A 201 9.26 -1.74 -11.78
C VAL A 201 8.06 -2.39 -12.45
N LEU A 202 7.36 -3.29 -11.79
CA LEU A 202 6.27 -4.08 -12.35
C LEU A 202 5.18 -3.24 -13.07
N PRO A 203 4.64 -2.15 -12.49
CA PRO A 203 3.68 -1.31 -13.19
C PRO A 203 4.24 -0.50 -14.37
N ILE A 204 5.56 -0.31 -14.49
CA ILE A 204 6.16 0.62 -15.48
C ILE A 204 5.81 0.21 -16.93
N PRO A 205 6.04 -1.04 -17.38
CA PRO A 205 5.79 -1.41 -18.77
C PRO A 205 4.31 -1.24 -19.15
N SER A 206 3.39 -1.62 -18.26
CA SER A 206 1.94 -1.46 -18.48
C SER A 206 1.52 -0.01 -18.62
N VAL A 207 2.12 0.87 -17.81
CA VAL A 207 1.82 2.29 -17.84
C VAL A 207 2.41 2.94 -19.09
N MET A 208 3.58 2.50 -19.55
CA MET A 208 4.23 3.02 -20.75
C MET A 208 3.54 2.57 -22.05
N SER A 209 2.93 1.37 -22.07
CA SER A 209 2.15 0.91 -23.23
C SER A 209 0.82 1.65 -23.42
N LEU A 210 0.32 2.31 -22.37
CA LEU A 210 -0.94 3.02 -22.42
C LEU A 210 -0.73 4.45 -22.95
N SER A 211 -1.40 4.79 -24.05
CA SER A 211 -1.35 6.12 -24.67
C SER A 211 -2.05 7.17 -23.81
N LEU A 212 -1.35 7.68 -22.79
CA LEU A 212 -1.88 8.66 -21.84
C LEU A 212 -1.51 10.10 -22.24
N PRO A 213 -2.41 11.09 -21.99
CA PRO A 213 -2.11 12.50 -22.20
C PRO A 213 -0.95 12.96 -21.29
N THR A 214 -0.13 13.88 -21.75
CA THR A 214 1.14 14.31 -21.12
C THR A 214 1.01 14.65 -19.64
N ARG A 215 -0.10 15.27 -19.21
CA ARG A 215 -0.35 15.60 -17.80
C ARG A 215 -0.51 14.37 -16.91
N GLN A 216 -1.17 13.32 -17.39
CA GLN A 216 -1.30 12.07 -16.64
C GLN A 216 0.02 11.29 -16.59
N ARG A 217 0.84 11.40 -17.65
CA ARG A 217 2.18 10.83 -17.70
C ARG A 217 3.11 11.43 -16.66
N ILE A 218 3.06 12.75 -16.42
CA ILE A 218 3.86 13.42 -15.38
C ILE A 218 3.53 12.87 -13.99
N ILE A 219 2.25 12.67 -13.69
CA ILE A 219 1.82 12.17 -12.38
C ILE A 219 2.28 10.74 -12.15
N LEU A 220 2.23 9.91 -13.20
CA LEU A 220 2.79 8.57 -13.14
C LEU A 220 4.30 8.58 -12.90
N ILE A 221 5.04 9.47 -13.55
CA ILE A 221 6.47 9.66 -13.29
C ILE A 221 6.73 10.05 -11.84
N LEU A 222 5.93 10.97 -11.26
CA LEU A 222 6.05 11.35 -9.85
C LEU A 222 5.76 10.18 -8.90
N LEU A 223 4.76 9.34 -9.22
CA LEU A 223 4.45 8.14 -8.45
C LEU A 223 5.58 7.10 -8.53
N PHE A 224 6.18 6.89 -9.70
CA PHE A 224 7.36 6.02 -9.85
C PHE A 224 8.58 6.60 -9.13
N GLY A 225 8.77 7.92 -9.16
CA GLY A 225 9.81 8.61 -8.41
C GLY A 225 9.68 8.41 -6.90
N ALA A 226 8.47 8.46 -6.36
CA ALA A 226 8.22 8.14 -4.96
C ALA A 226 8.60 6.69 -4.63
N GLY A 227 8.31 5.74 -5.52
CA GLY A 227 8.77 4.36 -5.40
C GLY A 227 10.30 4.25 -5.35
N PHE A 228 11.01 4.94 -6.24
CA PHE A 228 12.48 4.95 -6.23
C PHE A 228 13.06 5.47 -4.91
N GLY A 229 12.39 6.45 -4.28
CA GLY A 229 12.74 6.91 -2.93
C GLY A 229 12.70 5.80 -1.87
N VAL A 230 11.73 4.89 -1.96
CA VAL A 230 11.64 3.71 -1.07
C VAL A 230 12.84 2.78 -1.31
N CYS A 231 13.21 2.52 -2.55
CA CYS A 231 14.39 1.70 -2.87
C CYS A 231 15.69 2.30 -2.32
N ILE A 232 15.85 3.63 -2.41
CA ILE A 232 17.00 4.32 -1.82
C ILE A 232 17.00 4.14 -0.30
N ALA A 233 15.86 4.34 0.36
CA ALA A 233 15.74 4.15 1.80
C ALA A 233 16.11 2.71 2.22
N GLY A 234 15.63 1.71 1.47
CA GLY A 234 15.99 0.30 1.67
C GLY A 234 17.49 0.03 1.47
N GLY A 235 18.11 0.64 0.46
CA GLY A 235 19.56 0.53 0.25
C GLY A 235 20.38 1.17 1.38
N VAL A 236 19.95 2.33 1.88
CA VAL A 236 20.56 2.98 3.05
C VAL A 236 20.42 2.10 4.29
N ARG A 237 19.26 1.47 4.50
CA ARG A 237 19.07 0.52 5.60
C ARG A 237 20.00 -0.68 5.47
N ALA A 238 20.10 -1.28 4.29
CA ALA A 238 20.98 -2.42 4.04
C ALA A 238 22.45 -2.06 4.32
N TYR A 239 22.89 -0.85 3.98
CA TYR A 239 24.21 -0.34 4.34
C TYR A 239 24.42 -0.27 5.86
N TYR A 240 23.45 0.28 6.61
CA TYR A 240 23.55 0.33 8.07
C TYR A 240 23.45 -1.04 8.73
N THR A 241 22.72 -2.00 8.14
CA THR A 241 22.74 -3.40 8.59
C THR A 241 24.14 -4.01 8.43
N TYR A 242 24.80 -3.76 7.31
CA TYR A 242 26.19 -4.20 7.10
C TYR A 242 27.16 -3.56 8.10
N ARG A 243 27.03 -2.25 8.34
CA ARG A 243 27.82 -1.52 9.35
C ARG A 243 27.62 -2.09 10.75
N LEU A 244 26.36 -2.32 11.13
CA LEU A 244 26.01 -2.94 12.40
C LEU A 244 26.67 -4.30 12.56
N ASN A 245 26.76 -5.10 11.50
CA ASN A 245 27.38 -6.44 11.55
C ASN A 245 28.86 -6.40 11.90
N ILE A 246 29.61 -5.43 11.38
CA ILE A 246 31.07 -5.32 11.57
C ILE A 246 31.43 -4.54 12.83
N ALA A 247 30.59 -3.59 13.25
CA ALA A 247 30.88 -2.76 14.41
C ALA A 247 30.85 -3.55 15.72
N HIS A 248 31.77 -3.21 16.63
CA HIS A 248 31.77 -3.70 18.01
C HIS A 248 30.80 -2.91 18.90
N ASP A 249 30.60 -1.63 18.61
CA ASP A 249 29.57 -0.81 19.24
C ASP A 249 28.24 -0.94 18.50
N LYS A 250 27.48 -1.95 18.91
CA LYS A 250 26.21 -2.31 18.26
C LYS A 250 25.12 -1.28 18.56
N THR A 251 25.08 -0.73 19.77
CA THR A 251 24.05 0.23 20.19
C THR A 251 24.18 1.54 19.41
N TRP A 252 25.41 2.01 19.18
CA TRP A 252 25.67 3.22 18.42
C TRP A 252 25.26 3.13 16.95
N GLU A 253 25.62 2.03 16.28
CA GLU A 253 25.29 1.83 14.85
C GLU A 253 23.81 1.41 14.66
N ALA A 254 23.20 0.74 15.64
CA ALA A 254 21.78 0.39 15.61
C ALA A 254 20.88 1.62 15.55
N TYR A 255 21.30 2.76 16.12
CA TYR A 255 20.57 4.02 16.03
C TYR A 255 20.31 4.45 14.57
N TYR A 256 21.33 4.37 13.71
CA TYR A 256 21.19 4.70 12.28
C TYR A 256 20.34 3.67 11.53
N LEU A 257 20.47 2.39 11.90
CA LEU A 257 19.63 1.33 11.36
C LEU A 257 18.14 1.57 11.68
N TRP A 258 17.82 1.99 12.90
CA TRP A 258 16.45 2.27 13.34
C TRP A 258 15.85 3.50 12.65
N ILE A 259 16.64 4.57 12.48
CA ILE A 259 16.21 5.74 11.70
C ILE A 259 15.90 5.33 10.26
N SER A 260 16.85 4.67 9.59
CA SER A 260 16.69 4.30 8.18
C SER A 260 15.51 3.34 7.97
N GLY A 261 15.32 2.34 8.83
CA GLY A 261 14.19 1.42 8.76
C GLY A 261 12.84 2.09 9.02
N THR A 262 12.78 3.04 9.96
CA THR A 262 11.55 3.77 10.25
C THR A 262 11.16 4.71 9.09
N VAL A 263 12.15 5.37 8.48
CA VAL A 263 11.94 6.18 7.27
C VAL A 263 11.51 5.31 6.09
N GLU A 264 12.12 4.14 5.88
CA GLU A 264 11.73 3.19 4.83
C GLU A 264 10.25 2.79 4.96
N LEU A 265 9.80 2.45 6.16
CA LEU A 265 8.38 2.13 6.42
C LEU A 265 7.45 3.31 6.12
N TYR A 266 7.75 4.50 6.64
CA TYR A 266 6.91 5.67 6.41
C TYR A 266 6.82 6.04 4.93
N VAL A 267 7.96 6.12 4.24
CA VAL A 267 8.01 6.45 2.82
C VAL A 267 7.34 5.35 1.98
N GLY A 268 7.51 4.09 2.35
CA GLY A 268 6.84 2.95 1.72
C GLY A 268 5.32 3.05 1.78
N VAL A 269 4.77 3.26 2.98
CA VAL A 269 3.32 3.37 3.19
C VAL A 269 2.74 4.63 2.51
N ILE A 270 3.44 5.76 2.60
CA ILE A 270 3.05 7.01 1.93
C ILE A 270 3.08 6.80 0.41
N GLY A 271 4.16 6.24 -0.14
CA GLY A 271 4.33 5.99 -1.57
C GLY A 271 3.27 5.05 -2.13
N ALA A 272 2.99 3.94 -1.42
CA ALA A 272 1.92 3.01 -1.77
C ALA A 272 0.55 3.69 -1.75
N SER A 273 0.33 4.59 -0.79
CA SER A 273 -0.92 5.36 -0.69
C SER A 273 -1.06 6.36 -1.82
N LEU A 274 -0.01 7.11 -2.15
CA LEU A 274 0.02 8.07 -3.25
C LEU A 274 -0.31 7.42 -4.60
N ALA A 275 0.18 6.20 -4.85
CA ALA A 275 -0.09 5.46 -6.09
C ALA A 275 -1.61 5.30 -6.37
N SER A 276 -2.41 5.13 -5.31
CA SER A 276 -3.87 5.00 -5.42
C SER A 276 -4.64 6.33 -5.49
N LEU A 277 -4.01 7.45 -5.14
CA LEU A 277 -4.64 8.75 -4.99
C LEU A 277 -4.81 9.51 -6.32
N ARG A 278 -4.36 8.95 -7.45
CA ARG A 278 -4.54 9.56 -8.78
C ARG A 278 -5.98 10.07 -9.03
N PRO A 279 -7.07 9.33 -8.72
CA PRO A 279 -8.43 9.82 -8.94
C PRO A 279 -8.86 10.96 -8.02
N PHE A 280 -8.28 11.05 -6.82
CA PHE A 280 -8.54 12.15 -5.89
C PHE A 280 -8.03 13.47 -6.45
N PHE A 281 -6.77 13.49 -6.86
CA PHE A 281 -6.16 14.68 -7.44
C PHE A 281 -6.87 15.11 -8.74
N ALA A 282 -7.33 14.14 -9.55
CA ALA A 282 -8.11 14.43 -10.75
C ALA A 282 -9.44 15.14 -10.47
N ARG A 283 -10.06 14.88 -9.31
CA ARG A 283 -11.37 15.44 -8.95
C ARG A 283 -11.28 16.81 -8.26
N TYR A 284 -10.36 16.96 -7.30
CA TYR A 284 -10.27 18.18 -6.48
C TYR A 284 -9.28 19.22 -7.01
N PHE A 285 -8.31 18.79 -7.82
CA PHE A 285 -7.35 19.69 -8.46
C PHE A 285 -7.46 19.59 -9.99
N PRO A 286 -8.63 19.89 -10.59
CA PRO A 286 -8.85 19.75 -12.03
C PRO A 286 -7.94 20.70 -12.84
N SER A 287 -7.45 21.80 -12.26
CA SER A 287 -6.46 22.68 -12.89
C SER A 287 -5.15 21.96 -13.22
N ILE A 288 -4.73 21.01 -12.37
CA ILE A 288 -3.57 20.15 -12.57
C ILE A 288 -3.88 19.05 -13.62
N PHE A 289 -5.12 18.56 -13.68
CA PHE A 289 -5.51 17.44 -14.56
C PHE A 289 -6.13 17.82 -15.91
N GLY A 290 -6.47 19.09 -16.13
CA GLY A 290 -7.02 19.61 -17.37
C GLY A 290 -8.49 19.22 -17.59
N ASN A 291 -9.31 20.18 -18.02
CA ASN A 291 -10.70 19.97 -18.39
C ASN A 291 -10.83 19.00 -19.58
N GLN A 292 -10.95 17.70 -19.31
CA GLN A 292 -11.46 16.73 -20.29
C GLN A 292 -12.92 17.02 -20.69
N ARG A 293 -13.64 17.78 -19.85
CA ARG A 293 -15.05 18.16 -20.06
C ARG A 293 -15.25 19.00 -21.33
N GLU A 294 -14.28 19.83 -21.73
CA GLU A 294 -14.42 20.62 -22.96
C GLU A 294 -14.22 19.78 -24.22
N ARG A 295 -13.22 18.89 -24.25
CA ARG A 295 -12.91 18.10 -25.47
C ARG A 295 -14.01 17.10 -25.83
N ALA A 296 -14.68 16.50 -24.84
CA ALA A 296 -15.83 15.61 -25.07
C ALA A 296 -17.05 16.38 -25.61
N SER A 297 -17.33 17.57 -25.09
CA SER A 297 -18.41 18.43 -25.62
C SER A 297 -18.15 18.90 -27.05
N TYR A 298 -16.90 19.26 -27.39
CA TYR A 298 -16.54 19.61 -28.78
C TYR A 298 -16.56 18.39 -29.73
N ALA A 299 -16.11 17.21 -29.28
CA ALA A 299 -16.15 15.99 -30.08
C ALA A 299 -17.59 15.49 -30.31
N PHE A 300 -18.44 15.54 -29.29
CA PHE A 300 -19.86 15.18 -29.38
C PHE A 300 -20.63 16.16 -30.25
N ALA A 301 -20.43 17.48 -30.09
CA ALA A 301 -21.02 18.51 -30.95
C ALA A 301 -20.57 18.36 -32.41
N SER A 302 -19.31 18.02 -32.67
CA SER A 302 -18.81 17.78 -34.04
C SER A 302 -19.37 16.49 -34.67
N THR A 303 -19.66 15.47 -33.86
CA THR A 303 -20.24 14.21 -34.31
C THR A 303 -21.74 14.39 -34.61
N ILE A 304 -22.47 15.12 -33.76
CA ILE A 304 -23.87 15.51 -34.02
C ILE A 304 -23.95 16.40 -35.27
N ALA A 305 -23.08 17.39 -35.42
CA ALA A 305 -23.05 18.25 -36.60
C ALA A 305 -22.78 17.47 -37.92
N ARG A 306 -21.97 16.41 -37.87
CA ARG A 306 -21.78 15.49 -39.00
C ARG A 306 -22.99 14.59 -39.26
N ARG A 307 -23.65 14.09 -38.21
CA ARG A 307 -24.76 13.13 -38.32
C ARG A 307 -26.06 13.75 -38.83
N TYR A 308 -26.29 15.03 -38.54
CA TYR A 308 -27.49 15.78 -38.99
C TYR A 308 -27.27 16.58 -40.27
N GLY A 309 -26.16 16.38 -40.99
CA GLY A 309 -26.01 16.88 -42.35
C GLY A 309 -26.24 18.39 -42.50
N PHE A 310 -25.75 19.21 -41.56
CA PHE A 310 -25.77 20.66 -41.74
C PHE A 310 -24.82 21.04 -42.88
N ARG A 311 -25.37 21.06 -44.09
CA ARG A 311 -24.70 21.51 -45.31
C ARG A 311 -24.36 22.98 -45.10
N ARG A 312 -23.07 23.28 -44.90
CA ARG A 312 -22.56 24.66 -44.91
C ARG A 312 -22.83 25.24 -46.30
N SER A 313 -23.94 25.94 -46.45
CA SER A 313 -24.18 26.79 -47.62
C SER A 313 -23.17 27.92 -47.57
N SER A 314 -22.26 27.95 -48.53
CA SER A 314 -21.33 29.04 -48.78
C SER A 314 -22.12 30.26 -49.25
N ARG A 315 -22.63 31.08 -48.32
CA ARG A 315 -23.07 32.45 -48.62
C ARG A 315 -22.99 33.33 -47.39
N GLY A 316 -22.09 34.32 -47.47
CA GLY A 316 -22.08 35.54 -46.66
C GLY A 316 -21.53 35.41 -45.25
N LYS A 317 -20.45 36.14 -44.94
CA LYS A 317 -20.03 36.43 -43.57
C LYS A 317 -21.17 37.16 -42.85
N PRO A 318 -21.74 36.65 -41.74
CA PRO A 318 -22.64 37.46 -40.93
C PRO A 318 -21.81 38.37 -40.02
N LYS A 319 -22.14 39.66 -39.99
CA LYS A 319 -21.67 40.61 -38.96
C LYS A 319 -22.11 40.12 -37.58
N PRO A 320 -21.31 40.30 -36.51
CA PRO A 320 -21.70 39.88 -35.17
C PRO A 320 -22.85 40.75 -34.68
N ARG A 321 -24.04 40.16 -34.54
CA ARG A 321 -25.17 40.78 -33.83
C ARG A 321 -25.09 40.33 -32.37
N LYS A 322 -24.93 41.27 -31.44
CA LYS A 322 -25.05 41.04 -30.00
C LYS A 322 -26.42 40.40 -29.72
N VAL A 323 -26.45 39.17 -29.25
CA VAL A 323 -27.66 38.55 -28.68
C VAL A 323 -27.52 38.61 -27.17
N LYS A 324 -28.52 39.25 -26.55
CA LYS A 324 -28.70 39.40 -25.10
C LYS A 324 -28.82 38.02 -24.44
N GLU A 325 -28.31 37.94 -23.22
CA GLU A 325 -28.59 36.87 -22.26
C GLU A 325 -30.08 36.56 -22.23
N VAL A 326 -30.42 35.28 -22.41
CA VAL A 326 -31.67 34.71 -21.91
C VAL A 326 -31.28 33.53 -21.03
N SER A 327 -31.44 33.76 -19.74
CA SER A 327 -31.36 32.79 -18.66
C SER A 327 -32.48 31.78 -18.82
N GLU A 328 -32.15 30.55 -19.16
CA GLU A 328 -32.97 29.38 -18.83
C GLU A 328 -32.02 28.21 -18.50
N ALA A 329 -31.74 28.07 -17.20
CA ALA A 329 -31.01 26.94 -16.67
C ALA A 329 -31.95 25.72 -16.62
N THR A 330 -31.97 24.92 -17.70
CA THR A 330 -32.51 23.56 -17.63
C THR A 330 -31.45 22.69 -16.94
N THR A 331 -31.59 22.51 -15.63
CA THR A 331 -30.77 21.58 -14.85
C THR A 331 -31.13 20.14 -15.23
N VAL A 332 -30.44 19.60 -16.24
CA VAL A 332 -30.45 18.16 -16.51
C VAL A 332 -29.45 17.51 -15.56
N THR A 333 -29.95 16.93 -14.48
CA THR A 333 -29.18 16.02 -13.61
C THR A 333 -28.85 14.75 -14.39
N MET A 334 -27.68 14.71 -15.02
CA MET A 334 -27.09 13.45 -15.49
C MET A 334 -26.29 12.82 -14.34
N ASN A 335 -26.88 11.80 -13.71
CA ASN A 335 -26.14 10.77 -13.00
C ASN A 335 -25.10 10.19 -13.97
N CYS A 336 -23.83 10.47 -13.75
CA CYS A 336 -22.74 9.74 -14.40
C CYS A 336 -22.44 8.51 -13.55
N ASP A 337 -23.14 7.42 -13.84
CA ASP A 337 -22.64 6.09 -13.53
C ASP A 337 -21.32 5.89 -14.29
N TYR A 338 -20.30 5.46 -13.55
CA TYR A 338 -19.01 5.06 -14.09
C TYR A 338 -19.20 3.71 -14.79
N ASP A 339 -19.61 3.75 -16.05
CA ASP A 339 -19.61 2.59 -16.93
C ASP A 339 -18.18 2.36 -17.46
N PHE A 340 -17.38 1.71 -16.63
CA PHE A 340 -16.22 0.93 -17.07
C PHE A 340 -16.61 -0.53 -16.85
N ASP A 341 -16.58 -1.32 -17.93
CA ASP A 341 -16.93 -2.75 -18.02
C ASP A 341 -18.40 -3.16 -18.27
N LEU A 342 -18.95 -2.81 -19.46
CA LEU A 342 -20.11 -3.53 -20.04
C LEU A 342 -20.00 -3.80 -21.55
N GLY A 343 -18.88 -3.46 -22.18
CA GLY A 343 -18.65 -3.70 -23.61
C GLY A 343 -18.33 -5.15 -24.00
N TYR A 344 -18.05 -6.04 -23.04
CA TYR A 344 -17.56 -7.40 -23.32
C TYR A 344 -18.64 -8.50 -23.29
N LEU A 345 -19.81 -8.24 -22.70
CA LEU A 345 -20.88 -9.25 -22.60
C LEU A 345 -21.87 -9.25 -23.78
N ARG A 346 -21.81 -8.25 -24.68
CA ARG A 346 -22.73 -8.17 -25.82
C ARG A 346 -22.23 -8.89 -27.08
N THR A 347 -20.94 -9.19 -27.17
CA THR A 347 -20.34 -9.83 -28.35
C THR A 347 -20.52 -11.35 -28.42
N GLN A 348 -20.81 -12.05 -27.31
CA GLN A 348 -21.08 -13.50 -27.36
C GLN A 348 -22.52 -13.89 -27.75
N LYS A 349 -23.48 -12.96 -27.74
CA LYS A 349 -24.88 -13.26 -28.10
C LYS A 349 -25.20 -13.07 -29.59
N SER A 350 -24.20 -12.70 -30.39
CA SER A 350 -24.36 -12.38 -31.82
C SER A 350 -23.99 -13.53 -32.78
N GLU A 351 -23.54 -14.68 -32.28
CA GLU A 351 -23.10 -15.82 -33.12
C GLU A 351 -24.06 -17.02 -33.16
N MET A 352 -25.30 -16.90 -32.65
CA MET A 352 -26.35 -17.89 -32.93
C MET A 352 -27.36 -17.31 -33.91
N GLY A 353 -27.26 -17.78 -35.17
CA GLY A 353 -28.23 -17.49 -36.24
C GLY A 353 -29.62 -18.07 -35.95
N PRO A 354 -30.64 -17.67 -36.73
CA PRO A 354 -32.03 -18.01 -36.44
C PRO A 354 -32.34 -19.45 -36.88
N VAL A 355 -32.96 -20.23 -35.99
CA VAL A 355 -33.64 -21.48 -36.35
C VAL A 355 -35.14 -21.23 -36.31
N ALA A 356 -35.79 -21.49 -37.44
CA ALA A 356 -37.21 -21.33 -37.64
C ALA A 356 -38.01 -22.58 -37.23
N THR A 357 -39.20 -22.32 -36.69
CA THR A 357 -40.47 -23.08 -36.78
C THR A 357 -40.55 -24.53 -36.27
N GLY A 358 -41.51 -24.73 -35.36
CA GLY A 358 -42.09 -26.04 -35.05
C GLY A 358 -43.32 -25.89 -34.15
N SER A 359 -44.50 -25.81 -34.78
CA SER A 359 -45.84 -25.89 -34.17
C SER A 359 -46.02 -27.21 -33.39
N ARG A 360 -46.71 -27.17 -32.24
CA ARG A 360 -47.58 -28.28 -31.79
C ARG A 360 -48.49 -27.88 -30.61
N ASP A 361 -49.76 -28.19 -30.82
CA ASP A 361 -50.93 -28.06 -29.96
C ASP A 361 -50.86 -28.91 -28.67
N GLY A 362 -51.69 -28.56 -27.67
CA GLY A 362 -52.17 -29.52 -26.66
C GLY A 362 -52.58 -28.94 -25.31
N ALA A 363 -53.91 -28.79 -25.12
CA ALA A 363 -54.77 -28.98 -23.93
C ALA A 363 -54.20 -28.74 -22.51
N VAL A 364 -54.72 -27.77 -21.75
CA VAL A 364 -55.87 -27.83 -20.78
C VAL A 364 -55.59 -28.67 -19.52
N GLU A 365 -55.51 -28.00 -18.36
CA GLU A 365 -56.28 -28.37 -17.16
C GLU A 365 -56.28 -27.24 -16.10
N GLU A 366 -57.47 -26.76 -15.77
CA GLU A 366 -57.81 -25.92 -14.62
C GLU A 366 -57.90 -26.79 -13.36
N SER A 367 -57.44 -26.30 -12.20
CA SER A 367 -58.23 -26.44 -10.97
C SER A 367 -57.80 -25.43 -9.91
N SER A 368 -58.78 -24.96 -9.17
CA SER A 368 -58.84 -23.77 -8.34
C SER A 368 -58.88 -24.12 -6.84
N VAL A 369 -58.82 -23.07 -5.99
CA VAL A 369 -59.25 -23.01 -4.57
C VAL A 369 -58.26 -23.62 -3.55
N GLY A 370 -57.93 -23.03 -2.40
CA GLY A 370 -58.32 -21.81 -1.69
C GLY A 370 -57.58 -21.73 -0.35
N MET A 371 -57.36 -20.51 0.17
CA MET A 371 -57.07 -20.19 1.59
C MET A 371 -58.37 -20.34 2.43
N PRO A 372 -58.40 -20.33 3.79
CA PRO A 372 -57.42 -19.92 4.83
C PRO A 372 -57.47 -20.88 6.08
N PRO A 373 -57.29 -20.49 7.39
CA PRO A 373 -56.55 -19.41 8.09
C PRO A 373 -55.56 -19.93 9.19
N ALA A 374 -55.03 -18.98 9.96
CA ALA A 374 -53.98 -19.04 10.98
C ALA A 374 -54.24 -19.89 12.24
N GLU A 375 -53.16 -20.41 12.83
CA GLU A 375 -53.07 -20.75 14.25
C GLU A 375 -51.67 -20.47 14.82
N THR A 376 -51.70 -19.93 16.04
CA THR A 376 -50.62 -19.53 16.95
C THR A 376 -49.93 -20.71 17.62
N ALA A 377 -48.60 -20.69 17.77
CA ALA A 377 -47.91 -21.36 18.88
C ALA A 377 -46.52 -20.77 19.15
N THR A 378 -46.42 -20.07 20.28
CA THR A 378 -45.21 -19.78 21.06
C THR A 378 -44.56 -21.06 21.58
N TRP A 379 -43.22 -21.16 21.64
CA TRP A 379 -42.50 -21.81 22.76
C TRP A 379 -41.08 -21.26 22.92
N THR A 380 -40.61 -21.44 24.15
CA THR A 380 -39.60 -20.74 24.94
C THR A 380 -38.15 -21.18 24.72
N ALA A 381 -37.27 -20.32 25.24
CA ALA A 381 -35.83 -20.48 25.42
C ALA A 381 -35.42 -21.72 26.25
N ALA A 382 -34.23 -22.24 25.96
CA ALA A 382 -33.44 -23.06 26.88
C ALA A 382 -31.98 -22.60 26.87
N THR A 383 -31.56 -22.13 28.03
CA THR A 383 -30.20 -21.82 28.47
C THR A 383 -29.35 -23.09 28.62
N GLY A 384 -28.06 -22.99 28.32
CA GLY A 384 -27.05 -24.02 28.67
C GLY A 384 -25.72 -23.35 29.03
N ALA A 385 -25.38 -23.39 30.31
CA ALA A 385 -24.11 -22.99 30.89
C ALA A 385 -23.03 -24.04 30.64
N VAL A 386 -21.77 -23.62 30.49
CA VAL A 386 -20.58 -24.48 30.63
C VAL A 386 -19.54 -23.73 31.44
N GLU A 387 -19.35 -24.20 32.68
CA GLU A 387 -18.19 -24.01 33.54
C GLU A 387 -17.19 -25.13 33.21
N GLN A 388 -15.95 -24.77 32.89
CA GLN A 388 -14.69 -25.36 33.39
C GLN A 388 -13.48 -24.68 32.73
#